data_AF-A0AAW7U7K6-F1
#
_entry.id   AF-A0AAW7U7K6-F1
#
_cell.length_a   1.000
_cell.length_b   1.000
_cell.length_c   1.000
_cell.angle_alpha   90.00
_cell.angle_beta   90.00
_cell.angle_gamma   90.00
#
_symmetry.space_group_name_H-M   'P 1'
#
loop_
_entity.id
_entity.type
_entity.pdbx_description
1 polymer ?
#
loop_
_entity_poly.entity_id
_entity_poly.type
_entity_poly.pdbx_seq_one_letter_code
_entity_poly.pdbx_strand_id
1 'polypeptide(L)' 'MFNIPIRKPVPVSVIGTYDSLEAASRQVDLFMLKNDPDACANIVPAEKGTGYTVQAVKWQ' A
#
# COMPACT_ATOMS: atom_id res chain seq x y z
N MET A 1 27.84 15.82 5.42
CA MET A 1 27.12 14.52 5.30
C MET A 1 25.63 14.83 5.38
N PHE A 2 24.88 14.65 4.29
CA PHE A 2 23.44 14.80 4.34
C PHE A 2 22.87 13.61 5.11
N ASN A 3 22.37 13.86 6.31
CA ASN A 3 21.62 12.88 7.08
C ASN A 3 20.25 12.74 6.41
N ILE A 4 20.17 11.91 5.37
CA ILE A 4 18.92 11.65 4.66
C ILE A 4 18.11 10.75 5.60
N PRO A 5 17.00 11.22 6.19
CA PRO A 5 16.17 10.34 7.00
C PRO A 5 15.69 9.21 6.09
N ILE A 6 16.03 7.98 6.45
CA ILE A 6 15.58 6.78 5.75
C ILE A 6 14.08 6.70 6.01
N ARG A 7 13.29 7.24 5.08
CA ARG A 7 11.83 7.17 5.20
C ARG A 7 11.43 5.71 5.13
N LYS A 8 10.72 5.23 6.14
CA LYS A 8 10.21 3.85 6.15
C LYS A 8 8.73 3.89 5.76
N PRO A 9 8.27 3.00 4.88
CA PRO A 9 6.86 2.86 4.62
C PRO A 9 6.21 2.25 5.86
N VAL A 10 5.46 3.05 6.61
CA VAL A 10 4.70 2.61 7.77
C VAL A 10 3.27 2.29 7.30
N PRO A 11 2.75 1.07 7.49
CA PRO A 11 1.35 0.78 7.19
C PRO A 11 0.46 1.60 8.12
N VAL A 12 -0.38 2.44 7.52
CA VAL A 12 -1.31 3.31 8.24
C VAL A 12 -2.71 2.72 8.28
N SER A 13 -3.10 1.97 7.24
CA SER A 13 -4.43 1.37 7.18
C SER A 13 -4.49 0.22 6.17
N VAL A 14 -5.37 -0.74 6.41
CA VAL A 14 -5.68 -1.81 5.45
C VAL A 14 -6.84 -1.34 4.57
N ILE A 15 -6.61 -1.21 3.26
CA ILE A 15 -7.63 -0.80 2.29
C ILE A 15 -8.60 -1.96 2.02
N GLY A 16 -8.08 -3.18 1.90
CA GLY A 16 -8.89 -4.36 1.65
C GLY A 16 -8.07 -5.59 1.32
N THR A 17 -8.71 -6.76 1.34
CA THR A 17 -8.12 -8.03 0.90
C THR A 17 -8.80 -8.48 -0.38
N TYR A 18 -8.01 -8.89 -1.36
CA TYR A 18 -8.44 -9.25 -2.71
C TYR A 18 -7.95 -10.64 -3.05
N ASP A 19 -8.73 -11.38 -3.82
CA ASP A 19 -8.37 -12.75 -4.20
C ASP A 19 -7.23 -12.78 -5.25
N SER A 20 -7.12 -11.73 -6.07
CA SER A 20 -6.16 -11.64 -7.19
C SER A 20 -5.32 -10.37 -7.15
N LEU A 21 -4.09 -10.46 -7.66
CA LEU A 21 -3.17 -9.33 -7.76
C LEU A 21 -3.76 -8.20 -8.63
N GLU A 22 -4.46 -8.55 -9.70
CA GLU A 22 -5.10 -7.58 -10.60
C GLU A 22 -6.18 -6.75 -9.87
N ALA A 23 -6.97 -7.37 -9.00
CA ALA A 23 -7.98 -6.69 -8.20
C ALA A 23 -7.33 -5.78 -7.15
N ALA A 24 -6.27 -6.26 -6.50
CA ALA A 24 -5.47 -5.45 -5.59
C ALA A 24 -4.82 -4.25 -6.30
N SER A 25 -4.26 -4.46 -7.49
CA SER A 25 -3.63 -3.42 -8.30
C SER A 25 -4.63 -2.36 -8.76
N ARG A 26 -5.84 -2.77 -9.18
CA ARG A 26 -6.91 -1.83 -9.51
C ARG A 26 -7.31 -0.98 -8.31
N GLN A 27 -7.35 -1.57 -7.11
CA GLN A 27 -7.66 -0.79 -5.91
C GLN A 27 -6.54 0.21 -5.58
N VAL A 28 -5.27 -0.18 -5.76
CA VAL A 28 -4.15 0.75 -5.61
C VAL A 28 -4.25 1.90 -6.60
N ASP A 29 -4.58 1.63 -7.86
CA ASP A 29 -4.77 2.65 -8.89
C ASP A 29 -5.88 3.63 -8.50
N LEU A 30 -7.03 3.11 -8.06
CA LEU A 30 -8.14 3.93 -7.54
C LEU A 30 -7.75 4.75 -6.30
N PHE A 31 -6.92 4.19 -5.43
CA PHE A 31 -6.40 4.89 -4.25
C PHE A 31 -5.43 6.01 -4.64
N MET A 32 -4.56 5.79 -5.64
CA MET A 32 -3.62 6.78 -6.16
C MET A 32 -4.33 7.91 -6.93
N LEU A 33 -5.48 7.66 -7.55
CA LEU A 33 -6.29 8.69 -8.21
C LEU A 33 -6.78 9.79 -7.26
N LYS A 34 -6.79 9.56 -5.94
CA LYS A 34 -7.10 10.62 -4.96
C LYS A 34 -6.09 11.77 -4.95
N ASN A 35 -4.97 11.66 -5.68
CA ASN A 35 -4.00 12.73 -5.90
C ASN A 35 -3.41 13.28 -4.58
N ASP A 36 -3.37 12.43 -3.55
CA ASP A 36 -2.69 12.70 -2.29
C ASP A 36 -1.19 12.44 -2.52
N PRO A 37 -0.31 13.46 -2.46
CA PRO A 37 1.12 13.31 -2.74
C PRO A 37 1.85 12.43 -1.71
N ASP A 38 1.18 12.11 -0.60
CA ASP A 38 1.67 11.29 0.50
C ASP A 38 0.99 9.89 0.54
N ALA A 39 0.01 9.65 -0.33
CA ALA A 39 -0.69 8.38 -0.42
C ALA A 39 0.18 7.36 -1.14
N CYS A 40 0.72 6.41 -0.39
CA CYS A 40 1.34 5.21 -0.94
C CYS A 40 0.50 3.99 -0.59
N ALA A 41 0.53 2.99 -1.45
CA ALA A 41 -0.10 1.71 -1.18
C ALA A 41 0.91 0.59 -1.37
N ASN A 42 0.78 -0.44 -0.53
CA ASN A 42 1.59 -1.63 -0.54
C ASN A 42 0.69 -2.85 -0.67
N ILE A 43 1.05 -3.77 -1.56
CA ILE A 43 0.31 -5.01 -1.76
C ILE A 43 1.11 -6.12 -1.09
N VAL A 44 0.53 -6.76 -0.07
CA VAL A 44 1.16 -7.87 0.65
C VAL A 44 0.38 -9.16 0.45
N PRO A 45 1.03 -10.32 0.42
CA PRO A 45 0.31 -11.59 0.44
C PRO A 45 -0.50 -11.74 1.74
N ALA A 46 -1.72 -12.25 1.65
CA ALA A 46 -2.57 -12.49 2.80
C ALA A 46 -1.98 -13.59 3.71
N GLU A 47 -1.88 -13.33 5.01
CA GLU A 47 -1.25 -14.25 5.99
C GLU A 47 -1.91 -15.64 6.07
N LYS A 48 -3.18 -15.78 5.66
CA LYS A 48 -3.95 -17.03 5.76
C LYS A 48 -4.07 -17.82 4.45
N GLY A 49 -3.35 -17.42 3.41
CA GLY A 49 -3.35 -18.14 2.13
C GLY A 49 -4.52 -17.76 1.21
N THR A 50 -4.18 -17.67 -0.08
CA THR A 50 -4.95 -17.16 -1.24
C THR A 50 -5.51 -15.76 -1.07
N GLY A 51 -4.69 -14.77 -1.42
CA GLY A 51 -5.11 -13.38 -1.58
C GLY A 51 -3.98 -12.37 -1.42
N TYR A 52 -4.31 -11.12 -1.73
CA TYR A 52 -3.47 -9.93 -1.68
C TYR A 52 -4.16 -8.87 -0.85
N THR A 53 -3.51 -8.44 0.23
CA THR A 53 -3.98 -7.35 1.08
C THR A 53 -3.36 -6.06 0.60
N VAL A 54 -4.19 -5.10 0.25
CA VAL A 54 -3.76 -3.74 -0.08
C VAL A 54 -3.74 -2.93 1.21
N GLN A 55 -2.60 -2.35 1.54
CA GLN A 55 -2.39 -1.51 2.70
C GLN A 55 -1.99 -0.12 2.24
N ALA A 56 -2.64 0.91 2.77
CA ALA A 56 -2.13 2.26 2.67
C ALA A 56 -0.88 2.37 3.56
N VAL A 57 0.21 2.85 2.99
CA VAL A 57 1.46 3.13 3.69
C VAL A 57 1.77 4.61 3.60
N LYS A 58 2.36 5.16 4.65
CA LYS A 58 2.84 6.53 4.70
C LYS A 58 4.35 6.51 4.92
N TRP A 59 5.07 7.34 4.18
CA TRP A 59 6.52 7.49 4.31
C TRP A 59 6.82 8.50 5.42
N GLN A 60 7.21 8.01 6.60
CA GLN A 60 7.67 8.84 7.72
C GLN A 60 9.20 8.85 7.81
#